data_AF-A0A0F9PYQ4-F1
#
_entry.id   AF-A0A0F9PYQ4-F1
#
_cell.length_a   1.000
_cell.length_b   1.000
_cell.length_c   1.000
_cell.angle_alpha   90.00
_cell.angle_beta   90.00
_cell.angle_gamma   90.00
#
_symmetry.space_group_name_H-M   'P 1'
#
loop_
_entity.id
_entity.type
_entity.pdbx_description
1 polymer ?
#
loop_
_entity_poly.entity_id
_entity_poly.type
_entity_poly.pdbx_seq_one_letter_code
_entity_poly.pdbx_strand_id
1 'polypeptide(L)'
;MSRIEHHSAFGILFYYIIYIIWTKSLVLPSYYFNAIVYFSLLPDFDAIYYFFKGKGRLKLTMEYQHHLNSLTHFPLIFSPVIIIFLISVIINFYPLYFLMSVVGIYCGHFIIDTIASGDGIMWGKNPFSRKKYARFINKYCDKTDGYHGRYWDARYRQTKMAKIGNYAVILVLIIIVFHVLNLYLSINLSSRYPRSSLFSLILFFVIFLYFGLRKPKEKWLREPPEGRYSDYRVNMTYINGLSEKNRKKHLKKHQELLEQFY
;
A
#
# COMPACT_ATOMS: atom_id res chain seq x y z
N MET A 1 5.66 8.02 -3.84
CA MET A 1 4.22 8.23 -4.09
C MET A 1 3.67 6.85 -4.32
N SER A 2 2.87 6.35 -3.38
CA SER A 2 2.29 5.01 -3.47
C SER A 2 1.33 4.91 -4.67
N ARG A 3 1.15 3.72 -5.21
CA ARG A 3 0.16 3.45 -6.26
C ARG A 3 -1.14 3.08 -5.56
N ILE A 4 -1.76 4.10 -4.98
CA ILE A 4 -3.04 4.10 -4.25
C ILE A 4 -4.08 3.22 -4.96
N GLU A 5 -4.17 3.32 -6.28
CA GLU A 5 -5.11 2.55 -7.08
C GLU A 5 -4.76 1.07 -7.14
N HIS A 6 -3.49 0.70 -7.14
CA HIS A 6 -3.06 -0.70 -7.07
C HIS A 6 -3.36 -1.28 -5.69
N HIS A 7 -3.04 -0.55 -4.59
CA HIS A 7 -3.35 -1.01 -3.23
C HIS A 7 -4.85 -1.27 -3.05
N SER A 8 -5.67 -0.31 -3.50
CA SER A 8 -7.13 -0.43 -3.50
C SER A 8 -7.62 -1.60 -4.34
N ALA A 9 -7.06 -1.78 -5.54
CA ALA A 9 -7.47 -2.85 -6.43
C ALA A 9 -7.14 -4.23 -5.85
N PHE A 10 -5.92 -4.43 -5.35
CA PHE A 10 -5.54 -5.69 -4.70
C PHE A 10 -6.37 -5.95 -3.44
N GLY A 11 -6.62 -4.94 -2.60
CA GLY A 11 -7.48 -5.06 -1.43
C GLY A 11 -8.89 -5.54 -1.79
N ILE A 12 -9.50 -4.94 -2.82
CA ILE A 12 -10.82 -5.37 -3.33
C ILE A 12 -10.75 -6.80 -3.85
N LEU A 13 -9.77 -7.16 -4.68
CA LEU A 13 -9.69 -8.50 -5.27
C LEU A 13 -9.51 -9.59 -4.21
N PHE A 14 -8.61 -9.40 -3.25
CA PHE A 14 -8.43 -10.35 -2.15
C PHE A 14 -9.71 -10.52 -1.34
N TYR A 15 -10.34 -9.41 -0.96
CA TYR A 15 -11.57 -9.47 -0.17
C TYR A 15 -12.73 -10.08 -0.97
N TYR A 16 -12.85 -9.76 -2.25
CA TYR A 16 -13.90 -10.29 -3.13
C TYR A 16 -13.79 -11.81 -3.27
N ILE A 17 -12.58 -12.35 -3.44
CA ILE A 17 -12.34 -13.79 -3.46
C ILE A 17 -12.77 -14.42 -2.12
N ILE A 18 -12.35 -13.85 -0.99
CA ILE A 18 -12.72 -14.36 0.33
C ILE A 18 -14.25 -14.31 0.53
N TYR A 19 -14.89 -13.22 0.11
CA TYR A 19 -16.33 -13.04 0.21
C TYR A 19 -17.09 -14.10 -0.60
N ILE A 20 -16.67 -14.38 -1.84
CA ILE A 20 -17.27 -15.43 -2.67
C ILE A 20 -17.12 -16.79 -1.99
N ILE A 21 -15.94 -17.11 -1.47
CA ILE A 21 -15.69 -18.38 -0.80
C ILE A 21 -16.57 -18.53 0.46
N TRP A 22 -16.70 -17.45 1.24
CA TRP A 22 -17.42 -17.43 2.52
C TRP A 22 -18.95 -17.45 2.31
N THR A 23 -19.46 -16.59 1.45
CA THR A 23 -20.92 -16.38 1.30
C THR A 23 -21.54 -17.16 0.15
N LYS A 24 -20.71 -17.71 -0.75
CA LYS A 24 -21.12 -18.28 -2.05
C LYS A 24 -21.86 -17.30 -2.95
N SER A 25 -21.75 -15.99 -2.69
CA SER A 25 -22.37 -14.93 -3.49
C SER A 25 -21.33 -14.17 -4.32
N LEU A 26 -21.67 -13.92 -5.58
CA LEU A 26 -20.93 -13.01 -6.46
C LEU A 26 -21.31 -11.54 -6.25
N VAL A 27 -22.39 -11.26 -5.51
CA VAL A 27 -22.87 -9.89 -5.30
C VAL A 27 -22.42 -9.41 -3.92
N LEU A 28 -21.47 -8.50 -3.94
CA LEU A 28 -20.95 -7.78 -2.79
C LEU A 28 -21.84 -6.57 -2.48
N PRO A 29 -22.22 -6.36 -1.20
CA PRO A 29 -22.88 -5.12 -0.81
C PRO A 29 -21.99 -3.91 -1.14
N SER A 30 -22.58 -2.88 -1.75
CA SER A 30 -21.86 -1.72 -2.28
C SER A 30 -20.99 -0.99 -1.25
N TYR A 31 -21.45 -0.92 0.01
CA TYR A 31 -20.72 -0.24 1.08
C TYR A 31 -19.40 -0.96 1.45
N TYR A 32 -19.27 -2.25 1.12
CA TYR A 32 -18.01 -2.97 1.31
C TYR A 32 -16.91 -2.46 0.37
N PHE A 33 -17.23 -2.09 -0.87
CA PHE A 33 -16.23 -1.56 -1.80
C PHE A 33 -15.56 -0.29 -1.25
N ASN A 34 -16.36 0.67 -0.78
CA ASN A 34 -15.83 1.92 -0.24
C ASN A 34 -14.99 1.68 1.02
N ALA A 35 -15.45 0.80 1.91
CA ALA A 35 -14.72 0.47 3.12
C ALA A 35 -13.35 -0.17 2.81
N ILE A 36 -13.29 -1.10 1.87
CA ILE A 36 -12.02 -1.75 1.48
C ILE A 36 -11.07 -0.76 0.85
N VAL A 37 -11.55 0.12 -0.04
CA VAL A 37 -10.72 1.21 -0.60
C VAL A 37 -10.18 2.07 0.53
N TYR A 38 -11.04 2.54 1.44
CA TYR A 38 -10.62 3.35 2.58
C TYR A 38 -9.52 2.65 3.40
N PHE A 39 -9.72 1.40 3.81
CA PHE A 39 -8.74 0.67 4.61
C PHE A 39 -7.46 0.34 3.83
N SER A 40 -7.54 0.13 2.52
CA SER A 40 -6.35 -0.08 1.66
C SER A 40 -5.52 1.20 1.51
N LEU A 41 -6.10 2.37 1.74
CA LEU A 41 -5.43 3.67 1.64
C LEU A 41 -5.08 4.28 3.00
N LEU A 42 -5.65 3.74 4.07
CA LEU A 42 -5.47 4.26 5.43
C LEU A 42 -3.99 4.38 5.83
N PRO A 43 -3.09 3.43 5.48
CA PRO A 43 -1.67 3.60 5.78
C PRO A 43 -1.03 4.82 5.11
N ASP A 44 -1.50 5.25 3.94
CA ASP A 44 -0.97 6.40 3.19
C ASP A 44 -1.52 7.76 3.65
N PHE A 45 -2.48 7.79 4.57
CA PHE A 45 -3.10 9.05 5.01
C PHE A 45 -2.14 9.96 5.80
N ASP A 46 -1.04 9.42 6.30
CA ASP A 46 0.03 10.22 6.90
C ASP A 46 0.75 11.09 5.84
N ALA A 47 0.74 10.71 4.56
CA ALA A 47 1.22 11.56 3.48
C ALA A 47 0.41 12.87 3.39
N ILE A 48 -0.90 12.83 3.72
CA ILE A 48 -1.76 14.00 3.82
C ILE A 48 -1.34 14.88 5.01
N TYR A 49 -1.04 14.27 6.16
CA TYR A 49 -0.50 15.00 7.32
C TYR A 49 0.82 15.72 7.00
N TYR A 50 1.76 15.02 6.34
CA TYR A 50 3.01 15.63 5.91
C TYR A 50 2.80 16.71 4.86
N PHE A 51 1.81 16.55 3.96
CA PHE A 51 1.42 17.57 3.00
C PHE A 51 0.99 18.88 3.67
N PHE A 52 0.09 18.81 4.66
CA PHE A 52 -0.40 20.00 5.37
C PHE A 52 0.62 20.68 6.26
N LYS A 53 1.60 19.95 6.81
CA LYS A 53 2.64 20.53 7.67
C LYS A 53 3.67 21.42 6.96
N GLY A 54 3.46 21.80 5.69
CA GLY A 54 4.44 22.54 4.86
C GLY A 54 5.69 21.72 4.49
N LYS A 55 5.88 20.61 5.20
CA LYS A 55 6.72 19.46 4.89
C LYS A 55 6.21 18.65 3.69
N GLY A 56 5.13 19.05 3.02
CA GLY A 56 4.69 18.45 1.75
C GLY A 56 5.62 18.75 0.59
N ARG A 57 6.44 19.80 0.73
CA ARG A 57 7.63 20.06 -0.09
C ARG A 57 8.89 19.39 0.46
N LEU A 58 8.84 18.61 1.57
CA LEU A 58 9.92 17.67 1.91
C LEU A 58 10.11 16.86 0.66
N LYS A 59 11.28 17.07 0.12
CA LYS A 59 11.58 16.97 -1.28
C LYS A 59 11.07 15.61 -1.79
N LEU A 60 10.45 15.61 -2.97
CA LEU A 60 10.26 14.40 -3.78
C LEU A 60 11.61 13.82 -4.26
N THR A 61 12.67 14.02 -3.48
CA THR A 61 14.02 13.48 -3.62
C THR A 61 14.12 12.19 -2.81
N MET A 62 15.27 11.54 -2.91
CA MET A 62 15.56 10.28 -2.26
C MET A 62 15.55 10.34 -0.73
N GLU A 63 15.77 11.53 -0.14
CA GLU A 63 15.80 11.73 1.31
C GLU A 63 14.46 11.40 2.00
N TYR A 64 13.33 11.48 1.28
CA TYR A 64 12.03 11.12 1.83
C TYR A 64 11.77 9.61 1.74
N GLN A 65 12.10 8.91 2.81
CA GLN A 65 11.77 7.50 3.01
C GLN A 65 10.45 7.35 3.76
N HIS A 66 9.38 7.09 3.01
CA HIS A 66 8.04 7.00 3.58
C HIS A 66 7.93 5.88 4.61
N HIS A 67 8.36 4.65 4.29
CA HIS A 67 8.14 3.50 5.18
C HIS A 67 9.03 3.51 6.42
N LEU A 68 10.12 4.30 6.41
CA LEU A 68 10.95 4.51 7.60
C LEU A 68 10.34 5.55 8.55
N ASN A 69 9.82 6.64 8.00
CA ASN A 69 9.43 7.84 8.76
C ASN A 69 7.94 7.89 9.07
N SER A 70 7.15 7.06 8.40
CA SER A 70 5.72 6.93 8.59
C SER A 70 5.41 5.94 9.69
N LEU A 71 4.74 6.42 10.73
CA LEU A 71 4.24 5.55 11.80
C LEU A 71 3.20 4.56 11.22
N THR A 72 2.35 5.00 10.29
CA THR A 72 1.33 4.17 9.64
C THR A 72 1.91 3.08 8.73
N HIS A 73 3.22 3.06 8.46
CA HIS A 73 3.85 1.97 7.71
C HIS A 73 4.48 0.88 8.59
N PHE A 74 4.17 0.89 9.89
CA PHE A 74 4.48 -0.22 10.81
C PHE A 74 3.26 -1.14 10.94
N PRO A 75 3.30 -2.38 10.41
CA PRO A 75 2.14 -3.27 10.43
C PRO A 75 1.59 -3.59 11.82
N LEU A 76 2.41 -3.47 12.86
CA LEU A 76 1.97 -3.70 14.23
C LEU A 76 0.97 -2.63 14.72
N ILE A 77 1.00 -1.42 14.17
CA ILE A 77 0.07 -0.35 14.60
C ILE A 77 -1.38 -0.70 14.28
N PHE A 78 -1.59 -1.46 13.22
CA PHE A 78 -2.90 -1.92 12.83
C PHE A 78 -3.29 -3.27 13.47
N SER A 79 -2.47 -3.84 14.36
CA SER A 79 -2.84 -5.10 15.03
C SER A 79 -4.17 -5.05 15.80
N PRO A 80 -4.65 -3.91 16.34
CA PRO A 80 -5.98 -3.83 16.93
C PRO A 80 -7.10 -4.22 15.94
N VAL A 81 -6.96 -3.95 14.64
CA VAL A 81 -8.00 -4.34 13.65
C VAL A 81 -8.08 -5.86 13.48
N ILE A 82 -6.96 -6.56 13.63
CA ILE A 82 -6.93 -8.04 13.66
C ILE A 82 -7.63 -8.54 14.92
N ILE A 83 -7.34 -7.96 16.09
CA ILE A 83 -7.97 -8.35 17.36
C ILE A 83 -9.48 -8.15 17.28
N ILE A 84 -9.93 -7.00 16.78
CA ILE A 84 -11.36 -6.71 16.58
C ILE A 84 -12.00 -7.71 15.63
N PHE A 85 -11.34 -8.04 14.51
CA PHE A 85 -11.82 -9.07 13.60
C PHE A 85 -11.93 -10.44 14.28
N LEU A 86 -10.93 -10.88 15.04
CA LEU A 86 -10.98 -12.16 15.76
C LEU A 86 -12.13 -12.20 16.77
N ILE A 87 -12.32 -11.13 17.54
CA ILE A 87 -13.47 -11.01 18.45
C ILE A 87 -14.78 -11.13 17.67
N SER A 88 -14.90 -10.40 16.55
CA SER A 88 -16.11 -10.41 15.70
C SER A 88 -16.45 -11.81 15.16
N VAL A 89 -15.44 -12.64 14.89
CA VAL A 89 -15.63 -14.05 14.50
C VAL A 89 -16.12 -14.88 15.67
N ILE A 90 -15.51 -14.73 16.86
CA ILE A 90 -15.86 -15.51 18.06
C ILE A 90 -17.30 -15.26 18.50
N ILE A 91 -17.73 -14.00 18.50
CA ILE A 91 -19.09 -13.61 18.94
C ILE A 91 -20.10 -13.58 17.77
N ASN A 92 -19.67 -13.96 16.56
CA ASN A 92 -20.46 -13.93 15.33
C ASN A 92 -21.13 -12.56 15.05
N PHE A 93 -20.40 -11.46 15.25
CA PHE A 93 -20.89 -10.09 15.05
C PHE A 93 -20.28 -9.48 13.78
N TYR A 94 -20.98 -9.57 12.65
CA TYR A 94 -20.57 -9.03 11.34
C TYR A 94 -19.10 -9.31 10.94
N PRO A 95 -18.62 -10.57 11.00
CA PRO A 95 -17.20 -10.89 10.79
C PRO A 95 -16.66 -10.44 9.42
N LEU A 96 -17.47 -10.54 8.37
CA LEU A 96 -17.11 -10.07 7.02
C LEU A 96 -16.86 -8.56 6.99
N TYR A 97 -17.66 -7.77 7.72
CA TYR A 97 -17.48 -6.33 7.76
C TYR A 97 -16.13 -5.95 8.38
N PHE A 98 -15.78 -6.55 9.52
CA PHE A 98 -14.50 -6.29 10.19
C PHE A 98 -13.30 -6.84 9.42
N LEU A 99 -13.48 -7.93 8.68
CA LEU A 99 -12.45 -8.51 7.82
C LEU A 99 -11.96 -7.52 6.75
N MET A 100 -12.81 -6.60 6.28
CA MET A 100 -12.41 -5.59 5.28
C MET A 100 -11.22 -4.76 5.73
N SER A 101 -11.16 -4.41 7.02
CA SER A 101 -10.04 -3.64 7.58
C SER A 101 -8.73 -4.42 7.54
N VAL A 102 -8.79 -5.70 7.93
CA VAL A 102 -7.63 -6.60 7.90
C VAL A 102 -7.15 -6.80 6.47
N VAL A 103 -8.05 -7.13 5.54
CA VAL A 103 -7.69 -7.41 4.15
C VAL A 103 -7.20 -6.15 3.44
N GLY A 104 -7.87 -5.00 3.62
CA GLY A 104 -7.46 -3.74 3.02
C GLY A 104 -6.05 -3.33 3.47
N ILE A 105 -5.82 -3.28 4.78
CA ILE A 105 -4.54 -2.84 5.34
C ILE A 105 -3.42 -3.84 5.05
N TYR A 106 -3.61 -5.13 5.36
CA TYR A 106 -2.52 -6.09 5.27
C TYR A 106 -2.32 -6.63 3.86
N CYS A 107 -3.39 -6.98 3.15
CA CYS A 107 -3.30 -7.58 1.81
C CYS A 107 -3.29 -6.55 0.69
N GLY A 108 -4.09 -5.48 0.81
CA GLY A 108 -4.12 -4.39 -0.16
C GLY A 108 -2.87 -3.50 -0.07
N HIS A 109 -2.44 -3.16 1.14
CA HIS A 109 -1.33 -2.24 1.35
C HIS A 109 0.00 -2.93 1.65
N PHE A 110 0.18 -3.48 2.86
CA PHE A 110 1.51 -3.91 3.32
C PHE A 110 2.13 -5.06 2.54
N ILE A 111 1.35 -6.05 2.09
CA ILE A 111 1.87 -7.12 1.22
C ILE A 111 2.39 -6.54 -0.09
N ILE A 112 1.67 -5.58 -0.68
CA ILE A 112 2.07 -4.96 -1.95
C ILE A 112 3.34 -4.13 -1.74
N ASP A 113 3.43 -3.35 -0.67
CA ASP A 113 4.66 -2.61 -0.35
C ASP A 113 5.85 -3.53 -0.03
N THR A 114 5.61 -4.73 0.49
CA THR A 114 6.67 -5.73 0.68
C THR A 114 7.24 -6.24 -0.66
N ILE A 115 6.48 -6.15 -1.75
CA ILE A 115 6.81 -6.75 -3.06
C ILE A 115 7.23 -5.69 -4.10
N ALA A 116 6.80 -4.44 -3.94
CA ALA A 116 6.88 -3.45 -5.00
C ALA A 116 7.60 -2.16 -4.62
N SER A 117 7.82 -1.91 -3.34
CA SER A 117 8.38 -0.63 -2.88
C SER A 117 9.91 -0.55 -3.09
N GLY A 118 10.48 0.61 -2.79
CA GLY A 118 11.93 0.81 -2.89
C GLY A 118 12.71 0.34 -1.67
N ASP A 119 12.09 0.37 -0.50
CA ASP A 119 12.65 -0.01 0.78
C ASP A 119 12.11 -1.33 1.31
N GLY A 120 10.81 -1.60 1.14
CA GLY A 120 10.09 -2.74 1.71
C GLY A 120 9.26 -2.33 2.93
N ILE A 121 8.83 -3.32 3.72
CA ILE A 121 8.09 -3.09 4.98
C ILE A 121 8.83 -3.73 6.17
N MET A 122 8.81 -3.04 7.32
CA MET A 122 9.33 -3.55 8.59
C MET A 122 8.28 -4.39 9.32
N TRP A 123 8.18 -5.67 8.97
CA TRP A 123 7.25 -6.59 9.62
C TRP A 123 7.64 -6.93 11.07
N GLY A 124 6.63 -7.11 11.92
CA GLY A 124 6.78 -7.67 13.27
C GLY A 124 7.47 -6.75 14.27
N LYS A 125 7.46 -5.43 14.04
CA LYS A 125 8.20 -4.49 14.88
C LYS A 125 7.33 -3.50 15.65
N ASN A 126 7.66 -3.31 16.93
CA ASN A 126 7.05 -2.31 17.78
C ASN A 126 7.73 -0.93 17.59
N PRO A 127 7.01 0.07 17.03
CA PRO A 127 7.55 1.40 16.80
C PRO A 127 7.79 2.20 18.10
N PHE A 128 7.21 1.77 19.23
CA PHE A 128 7.31 2.43 20.53
C PHE A 128 8.50 1.93 21.39
N SER A 129 9.29 0.97 20.90
CA SER A 129 10.45 0.43 21.63
C SER A 129 11.72 1.25 21.38
N ARG A 130 12.65 1.29 22.37
CA ARG A 130 13.98 1.90 22.20
C ARG A 130 14.76 1.36 20.99
N LYS A 131 14.60 0.07 20.68
CA LYS A 131 15.15 -0.57 19.48
C LYS A 131 14.07 -0.62 18.40
N LYS A 132 13.45 0.49 17.98
CA LYS A 132 12.23 0.51 17.16
C LYS A 132 12.36 -0.05 15.74
N TYR A 133 13.57 -0.30 15.23
CA TYR A 133 13.75 -0.73 13.84
C TYR A 133 13.94 -2.23 13.67
N ALA A 134 13.49 -2.72 12.52
CA ALA A 134 13.75 -4.07 12.02
C ALA A 134 14.31 -3.97 10.60
N ARG A 135 14.77 -5.10 10.06
CA ARG A 135 15.16 -5.13 8.65
C ARG A 135 13.92 -4.94 7.80
N PHE A 136 14.02 -4.09 6.78
CA PHE A 136 13.02 -4.04 5.74
C PHE A 136 12.98 -5.36 4.96
N ILE A 137 11.77 -5.83 4.69
CA ILE A 137 11.52 -6.96 3.81
C ILE A 137 11.04 -6.38 2.48
N ASN A 138 11.88 -6.48 1.46
CA ASN A 138 11.57 -6.11 0.09
C ASN A 138 11.85 -7.32 -0.82
N LYS A 139 10.83 -7.79 -1.53
CA LYS A 139 10.90 -8.93 -2.47
C LYS A 139 10.56 -8.42 -3.86
N TYR A 140 11.12 -9.01 -4.93
CA TYR A 140 10.82 -8.63 -6.33
C TYR A 140 11.06 -7.15 -6.67
N CYS A 141 12.04 -6.51 -6.01
CA CYS A 141 12.33 -5.08 -6.11
C CYS A 141 13.42 -4.72 -7.13
N ASP A 142 13.81 -5.62 -8.03
CA ASP A 142 15.03 -5.48 -8.86
C ASP A 142 15.15 -4.15 -9.62
N LYS A 143 14.02 -3.51 -9.99
CA LYS A 143 14.00 -2.20 -10.66
C LYS A 143 13.66 -1.02 -9.74
N THR A 144 13.09 -1.30 -8.56
CA THR A 144 12.57 -0.27 -7.64
C THR A 144 13.46 -0.09 -6.42
N ASP A 145 14.36 -1.03 -6.15
CA ASP A 145 15.18 -1.05 -4.94
C ASP A 145 15.99 0.22 -4.74
N GLY A 146 15.87 0.81 -3.55
CA GLY A 146 16.48 2.07 -3.18
C GLY A 146 15.75 3.30 -3.71
N TYR A 147 14.96 3.24 -4.79
CA TYR A 147 14.28 4.42 -5.31
C TYR A 147 13.09 4.84 -4.44
N HIS A 148 12.89 6.15 -4.31
CA HIS A 148 11.78 6.73 -3.57
C HIS A 148 11.03 7.80 -4.38
N GLY A 149 9.88 8.25 -3.87
CA GLY A 149 9.15 9.39 -4.45
C GLY A 149 8.74 9.18 -5.91
N ARG A 150 9.13 10.11 -6.78
CA ARG A 150 8.85 10.08 -8.23
C ARG A 150 9.82 9.19 -9.01
N TYR A 151 11.05 9.02 -8.54
CA TYR A 151 12.01 8.09 -9.12
C TYR A 151 11.48 6.66 -8.99
N TRP A 152 10.95 6.30 -7.82
CA TRP A 152 10.30 5.01 -7.60
C TRP A 152 9.14 4.78 -8.56
N ASP A 153 8.17 5.71 -8.65
CA ASP A 153 7.00 5.54 -9.52
C ASP A 153 7.40 5.37 -10.99
N ALA A 154 8.39 6.14 -11.46
CA ALA A 154 8.91 6.02 -12.82
C ALA A 154 9.50 4.64 -13.12
N ARG A 155 10.24 4.05 -12.17
CA ARG A 155 10.81 2.70 -12.29
C ARG A 155 9.77 1.61 -12.11
N TYR A 156 8.88 1.76 -11.12
CA TYR A 156 7.82 0.82 -10.82
C TYR A 156 6.95 0.57 -12.06
N ARG A 157 6.56 1.63 -12.78
CA ARG A 157 5.80 1.53 -14.05
C ARG A 157 6.45 0.65 -15.13
N GLN A 158 7.75 0.39 -15.04
CA GLN A 158 8.50 -0.47 -15.97
C GLN A 158 8.63 -1.93 -15.49
N THR A 159 8.05 -2.28 -14.34
CA THR A 159 8.09 -3.62 -13.76
C THR A 159 6.95 -4.50 -14.26
N LYS A 160 7.11 -5.82 -14.12
CA LYS A 160 6.01 -6.78 -14.31
C LYS A 160 4.91 -6.55 -13.27
N MET A 161 5.27 -6.17 -12.04
CA MET A 161 4.32 -5.91 -10.96
C MET A 161 3.38 -4.75 -11.28
N ALA A 162 3.87 -3.67 -11.91
CA ALA A 162 2.99 -2.59 -12.37
C ALA A 162 2.00 -3.04 -13.45
N LYS A 163 2.40 -3.95 -14.35
CA LYS A 163 1.47 -4.53 -15.34
C LYS A 163 0.38 -5.34 -14.64
N ILE A 164 0.75 -6.17 -13.66
CA ILE A 164 -0.20 -6.94 -12.85
C ILE A 164 -1.16 -5.99 -12.10
N GLY A 165 -0.63 -4.92 -11.50
CA GLY A 165 -1.45 -3.91 -10.83
C GLY A 165 -2.45 -3.22 -11.78
N ASN A 166 -2.03 -2.87 -13.00
CA ASN A 166 -2.95 -2.32 -14.00
C ASN A 166 -4.06 -3.33 -14.38
N TYR A 167 -3.73 -4.61 -14.55
CA TYR A 167 -4.73 -5.65 -14.80
C TYR A 167 -5.69 -5.81 -13.62
N ALA A 168 -5.18 -5.73 -12.39
CA ALA A 168 -6.01 -5.76 -11.18
C ALA A 168 -7.01 -4.59 -11.16
N VAL A 169 -6.56 -3.37 -11.51
CA VAL A 169 -7.44 -2.20 -11.63
C VAL A 169 -8.53 -2.42 -12.68
N ILE A 170 -8.18 -2.93 -13.86
CA ILE A 170 -9.15 -3.23 -14.93
C ILE A 170 -10.17 -4.26 -14.46
N LEU A 171 -9.72 -5.33 -13.80
CA LEU A 171 -10.61 -6.37 -13.28
C LEU A 171 -11.56 -5.81 -12.21
N VAL A 172 -11.07 -4.96 -11.30
CA VAL A 172 -11.91 -4.28 -10.31
C VAL A 172 -12.93 -3.36 -10.97
N LEU A 173 -12.56 -2.63 -12.03
CA LEU A 173 -13.52 -1.85 -12.81
C LEU A 173 -14.62 -2.73 -13.39
N ILE A 174 -14.28 -3.88 -13.98
CA ILE A 174 -15.27 -4.85 -14.49
C ILE A 174 -16.18 -5.34 -13.37
N ILE A 175 -15.62 -5.66 -12.19
CA ILE A 175 -16.41 -6.09 -11.02
C ILE A 175 -17.38 -4.98 -10.58
N ILE A 176 -16.92 -3.73 -10.48
CA ILE A 176 -17.78 -2.61 -10.06
C ILE A 176 -18.88 -2.37 -11.09
N VAL A 177 -18.58 -2.41 -12.40
CA VAL A 177 -19.57 -2.30 -13.47
C VAL A 177 -20.60 -3.43 -13.38
N PHE A 178 -20.17 -4.67 -13.17
CA PHE A 178 -21.06 -5.80 -12.93
C PHE A 178 -22.00 -5.53 -11.74
N HIS A 179 -21.50 -4.98 -10.63
CA HIS A 179 -22.34 -4.65 -9.46
C HIS A 179 -23.33 -3.53 -9.76
N VAL A 180 -22.91 -2.49 -10.51
CA VAL A 180 -23.80 -1.41 -10.95
C VAL A 180 -24.93 -1.95 -11.84
N LEU A 181 -24.60 -2.84 -12.79
CA LEU A 181 -25.59 -3.49 -13.64
C LEU A 181 -26.57 -4.35 -12.84
N ASN A 182 -26.08 -5.18 -11.92
CA ASN A 182 -26.95 -5.98 -11.03
C ASN A 182 -27.90 -5.10 -10.21
N LEU A 183 -27.41 -3.97 -9.67
CA LEU A 183 -28.26 -3.03 -8.95
C LEU A 183 -29.32 -2.38 -9.85
N TYR A 184 -28.98 -2.08 -11.11
CA TYR A 184 -29.91 -1.49 -12.07
C TYR A 184 -31.00 -2.46 -12.51
N LEU A 185 -30.63 -3.72 -12.72
CA LEU A 185 -31.53 -4.81 -13.11
C LEU A 185 -32.37 -5.35 -11.94
N SER A 186 -32.03 -5.00 -10.69
CA SER A 186 -32.82 -5.41 -9.53
C SER A 186 -34.21 -4.74 -9.51
N ILE A 187 -35.24 -5.56 -9.34
CA ILE A 187 -36.66 -5.13 -9.27
C ILE A 187 -36.91 -4.29 -8.01
N ASN A 188 -36.13 -4.51 -6.95
CA ASN A 188 -36.31 -3.85 -5.66
C ASN A 188 -35.80 -2.39 -5.71
N LEU A 189 -36.70 -1.41 -5.54
CA LEU A 189 -36.34 0.01 -5.63
C LEU A 189 -35.46 0.49 -4.46
N SER A 190 -35.58 -0.14 -3.29
CA SER A 190 -34.87 0.25 -2.06
C SER A 190 -33.37 -0.07 -2.11
N SER A 191 -32.96 -1.11 -2.84
CA SER A 191 -31.55 -1.46 -3.07
C SER A 191 -30.83 -0.53 -4.03
N ARG A 192 -31.53 0.42 -4.67
CA ARG A 192 -30.96 1.37 -5.64
C ARG A 192 -30.18 2.52 -5.00
N TYR A 193 -30.22 2.66 -3.67
CA TYR A 193 -29.73 3.86 -2.96
C TYR A 193 -28.29 3.86 -2.44
N PRO A 194 -27.36 3.04 -2.97
CA PRO A 194 -25.93 3.40 -2.90
C PRO A 194 -25.30 3.66 -4.28
N ARG A 195 -26.10 3.98 -5.31
CA ARG A 195 -25.61 4.21 -6.69
C ARG A 195 -24.46 5.22 -6.78
N SER A 196 -24.57 6.37 -6.09
CA SER A 196 -23.57 7.44 -6.15
C SER A 196 -22.17 6.99 -5.73
N SER A 197 -22.08 6.11 -4.74
CA SER A 197 -20.80 5.63 -4.22
C SER A 197 -20.06 4.73 -5.24
N LEU A 198 -20.75 3.81 -5.92
CA LEU A 198 -20.14 2.95 -6.92
C LEU A 198 -19.74 3.73 -8.18
N PHE A 199 -20.56 4.71 -8.62
CA PHE A 199 -20.16 5.60 -9.71
C PHE A 199 -18.94 6.45 -9.35
N SER A 200 -18.83 6.90 -8.10
CA SER A 200 -17.65 7.62 -7.61
C SER A 200 -16.39 6.75 -7.63
N LEU A 201 -16.52 5.44 -7.35
CA LEU A 201 -15.43 4.48 -7.46
C LEU A 201 -15.03 4.21 -8.90
N ILE A 202 -15.99 4.11 -9.84
CA ILE A 202 -15.67 4.02 -11.27
C ILE A 202 -14.84 5.24 -11.69
N LEU A 203 -15.29 6.44 -11.35
CA LEU A 203 -14.57 7.67 -11.67
C LEU A 203 -13.16 7.67 -11.05
N PHE A 204 -13.05 7.29 -9.77
CA PHE A 204 -11.77 7.15 -9.08
C PHE A 204 -10.81 6.23 -9.86
N PHE A 205 -11.20 4.99 -10.14
CA PHE A 205 -10.34 4.05 -10.84
C PHE A 205 -10.02 4.47 -12.28
N VAL A 206 -10.96 5.09 -13.01
CA VAL A 206 -10.72 5.61 -14.36
C VAL A 206 -9.69 6.75 -14.35
N ILE A 207 -9.83 7.72 -13.44
CA ILE A 207 -8.87 8.83 -13.30
C ILE A 207 -7.47 8.30 -12.97
N PHE A 208 -7.37 7.40 -11.99
CA PHE A 208 -6.07 6.86 -11.59
C PHE A 208 -5.46 5.94 -12.65
N LEU A 209 -6.27 5.15 -13.37
CA LEU A 209 -5.79 4.37 -14.51
C LEU A 209 -5.21 5.28 -15.60
N TYR A 210 -5.91 6.37 -15.93
CA TYR A 210 -5.40 7.36 -16.89
C TYR A 210 -4.04 7.94 -16.47
N PHE A 211 -3.89 8.35 -15.20
CA PHE A 211 -2.60 8.83 -14.70
C PHE A 211 -1.55 7.71 -14.60
N GLY A 212 -1.97 6.49 -14.33
CA GLY A 212 -1.12 5.31 -14.22
C GLY A 212 -0.52 4.88 -15.55
N LEU A 213 -1.27 5.05 -16.65
CA LEU A 213 -0.86 4.73 -18.03
C LEU A 213 0.02 5.80 -18.68
N ARG A 214 0.06 7.03 -18.13
CA ARG A 214 0.95 8.08 -18.64
C ARG A 214 2.42 7.66 -18.53
N LYS A 215 3.21 7.96 -19.57
CA LYS A 215 4.66 7.75 -19.56
C LYS A 215 5.31 8.63 -18.47
N PRO A 216 6.23 8.10 -17.66
CA PRO A 216 6.96 8.91 -16.69
C PRO A 216 7.87 9.92 -17.40
N LYS A 217 8.09 11.07 -16.77
CA LYS A 217 9.04 12.07 -17.29
C LYS A 217 10.46 11.50 -17.27
N GLU A 218 11.22 11.74 -18.34
CA GLU A 218 12.56 11.17 -18.54
C GLU A 218 13.54 11.48 -17.38
N LYS A 219 13.45 12.68 -16.79
CA LYS A 219 14.29 13.05 -15.64
C LYS A 219 14.19 12.10 -14.44
N TRP A 220 13.04 11.44 -14.25
CA TRP A 220 12.83 10.47 -13.17
C TRP A 220 13.28 9.05 -13.54
N LEU A 221 13.68 8.84 -14.79
CA LEU A 221 14.32 7.61 -15.28
C LEU A 221 15.85 7.67 -15.23
N ARG A 222 16.42 8.80 -14.80
CA ARG A 222 17.85 8.93 -14.52
C ARG A 222 18.10 8.62 -13.04
N GLU A 223 19.35 8.35 -12.69
CA GLU A 223 19.72 8.21 -11.29
C GLU A 223 19.43 9.52 -10.52
N PRO A 224 18.93 9.41 -9.28
CA PRO A 224 18.75 10.58 -8.43
C PRO A 224 20.12 11.20 -8.11
N PRO A 225 20.22 12.54 -8.00
CA PRO A 225 21.48 13.23 -7.67
C PRO A 225 22.10 12.75 -6.35
N GLU A 226 21.27 12.39 -5.38
CA GLU A 226 21.70 11.90 -4.08
C GLU A 226 22.20 10.43 -4.12
N GLY A 227 22.02 9.75 -5.25
CA GLY A 227 22.30 8.32 -5.40
C GLY A 227 21.15 7.44 -4.91
N ARG A 228 20.90 6.30 -5.57
CA ARG A 228 19.72 5.47 -5.30
C ARG A 228 19.69 4.80 -3.93
N TYR A 229 20.81 4.77 -3.20
CA TYR A 229 20.91 4.16 -1.88
C TYR A 229 21.23 5.18 -0.77
N SER A 230 20.93 6.46 -1.01
CA SER A 230 20.94 7.53 0.00
C SER A 230 19.73 7.42 0.95
N ASP A 231 19.63 6.25 1.58
CA ASP A 231 18.40 5.75 2.15
C ASP A 231 18.69 5.07 3.52
N TYR A 232 17.78 4.24 4.05
CA TYR A 232 17.94 3.60 5.36
C TYR A 232 19.23 2.78 5.45
N ARG A 233 19.80 2.38 4.31
CA ARG A 233 21.05 1.63 4.24
C ARG A 233 22.24 2.40 4.80
N VAL A 234 22.26 3.72 4.67
CA VAL A 234 23.33 4.62 5.16
C VAL A 234 22.88 5.52 6.33
N ASN A 235 21.62 5.43 6.75
CA ASN A 235 21.08 6.23 7.83
C ASN A 235 21.53 5.69 9.21
N MET A 236 22.43 6.42 9.87
CA MET A 236 22.96 6.02 11.19
C MET A 236 21.90 5.97 12.30
N THR A 237 20.83 6.78 12.23
CA THR A 237 19.72 6.71 13.20
C THR A 237 19.00 5.36 13.10
N TYR A 238 18.75 4.89 11.87
CA TYR A 238 18.18 3.57 11.64
C TYR A 238 19.14 2.45 12.08
N ILE A 239 20.40 2.51 11.63
CA ILE A 239 21.42 1.48 11.90
C ILE A 239 21.63 1.32 13.42
N ASN A 240 21.71 2.43 14.16
CA ASN A 240 21.89 2.40 15.61
C ASN A 240 20.64 1.93 16.37
N GLY A 241 19.45 2.10 15.79
CA GLY A 241 18.19 1.60 16.37
C GLY A 241 17.88 0.12 16.06
N LEU A 242 18.72 -0.58 15.29
CA LEU A 242 18.63 -2.02 15.07
C LEU A 242 19.10 -2.83 16.31
N SER A 243 18.62 -4.07 16.43
CA SER A 243 19.23 -5.02 17.37
C SER A 243 20.66 -5.34 16.96
N GLU A 244 21.52 -5.72 17.91
CA GLU A 244 22.95 -5.99 17.64
C GLU A 244 23.15 -7.00 16.52
N LYS A 245 22.40 -8.12 16.55
CA LYS A 245 22.40 -9.14 15.50
C LYS A 245 22.03 -8.57 14.13
N ASN A 246 21.02 -7.72 14.04
CA ASN A 246 20.59 -7.11 12.78
C ASN A 246 21.54 -6.02 12.31
N ARG A 247 22.07 -5.23 13.24
CA ARG A 247 23.08 -4.18 12.97
C ARG A 247 24.34 -4.78 12.37
N LYS A 248 24.90 -5.83 12.98
CA LYS A 248 26.08 -6.54 12.46
C LYS A 248 25.85 -7.07 11.04
N LYS A 249 24.68 -7.66 10.79
CA LYS A 249 24.29 -8.13 9.44
C LYS A 249 24.12 -6.99 8.44
N HIS A 250 23.55 -5.87 8.87
CA HIS A 250 23.35 -4.69 8.04
C HIS A 250 24.68 -4.07 7.63
N LEU A 251 25.56 -3.81 8.60
CA LEU A 251 26.90 -3.25 8.35
C LEU A 251 27.69 -4.14 7.39
N LYS A 252 27.71 -5.46 7.62
CA LYS A 252 28.39 -6.40 6.70
C LYS A 252 27.79 -6.37 5.29
N LYS A 253 26.46 -6.28 5.15
CA LYS A 253 25.79 -6.28 3.85
C LYS A 253 26.04 -4.98 3.06
N HIS A 254 26.19 -3.85 3.74
CA HIS A 254 26.25 -2.52 3.14
C HIS A 254 27.59 -1.82 3.38
N GLN A 255 28.66 -2.58 3.65
CA GLN A 255 29.97 -2.04 4.02
C GLN A 255 30.51 -1.05 2.97
N GLU A 256 30.59 -1.48 1.70
CA GLU A 256 31.10 -0.64 0.60
C GLU A 256 30.30 0.66 0.44
N LEU A 257 28.98 0.58 0.64
CA LEU A 257 28.11 1.75 0.57
C LEU A 257 28.35 2.70 1.76
N LEU A 258 28.62 2.16 2.95
CA LEU A 258 28.92 2.98 4.13
C LEU A 258 30.27 3.68 4.01
N GLU A 259 31.29 3.00 3.47
CA GLU A 259 32.62 3.57 3.21
C GLU A 259 32.61 4.69 2.17
N GLN A 260 31.60 4.72 1.28
CA GLN A 260 31.42 5.84 0.34
C GLN A 260 30.80 7.09 0.97
N PHE A 261 30.05 6.91 2.07
CA PHE A 261 29.30 7.99 2.71
C PHE A 261 29.97 8.53 3.98
N TYR A 262 30.87 7.76 4.60
CA TYR A 262 31.58 8.08 5.86
C TYR A 262 33.05 7.69 5.77
#